data_AF-A0A3B9T6B0-F1
#
_entry.id   AF-A0A3B9T6B0-F1
#
_cell.length_a   1.000
_cell.length_b   1.000
_cell.length_c   1.000
_cell.angle_alpha   90.00
_cell.angle_beta   90.00
_cell.angle_gamma   90.00
#
_symmetry.space_group_name_H-M   'P 1'
#
loop_
_entity.id
_entity.type
_entity.pdbx_description
1 polymer ?
#
loop_
_entity_poly.entity_id
_entity_poly.type
_entity_poly.pdbx_seq_one_letter_code
_entity_poly.pdbx_strand_id
1 'polypeptide(L)'
;MFKLNLRVLFLFALVGFILIGKTTAQSIQTNTSEPLKIAQSYYNKYLAQAADFKMQLAKLDSLYAVENRNYQSNLNLYKKAKSAFKSLKLNYKSELAPHEKLSKSQNKKQATDARKSIEMIKTRFRANGVQAAEAANQASREMVRTERSMQKTSDKQKQIIAQENATLIELKKWEQILKKLKVDEHFSDQKNRLLK
;
A
#
# COMPACT_ATOMS: atom_id res chain seq x y z
N MET A 1 14.53 -25.38 -67.40
CA MET A 1 14.53 -25.04 -65.97
C MET A 1 15.91 -24.53 -65.58
N PHE A 2 16.09 -23.20 -65.50
CA PHE A 2 17.35 -22.60 -65.06
C PHE A 2 17.43 -22.62 -63.53
N LYS A 3 18.40 -23.35 -62.96
CA LYS A 3 18.72 -23.30 -61.53
C LYS A 3 19.39 -21.96 -61.24
N LEU A 4 18.63 -21.01 -60.73
CA LEU A 4 19.13 -19.69 -60.34
C LEU A 4 20.04 -19.87 -59.12
N ASN A 5 21.35 -19.70 -59.32
CA ASN A 5 22.36 -19.83 -58.27
C ASN A 5 22.20 -18.69 -57.25
N LEU A 6 22.08 -19.04 -55.97
CA LEU A 6 21.93 -18.13 -54.83
C LEU A 6 23.01 -17.02 -54.81
N ARG A 7 24.20 -17.31 -55.35
CA ARG A 7 25.32 -16.35 -55.49
C ARG A 7 25.02 -15.20 -56.46
N VAL A 8 24.21 -15.43 -57.50
CA VAL A 8 23.81 -14.39 -58.45
C VAL A 8 22.79 -13.44 -57.80
N LEU A 9 21.91 -13.97 -56.94
CA LEU A 9 20.96 -13.18 -56.16
C LEU A 9 21.66 -12.20 -55.20
N PHE A 10 22.74 -12.66 -54.54
CA PHE A 10 23.55 -11.80 -53.67
C PHE A 10 24.29 -10.70 -54.44
N LEU A 11 24.76 -10.97 -55.66
CA LEU A 11 25.41 -9.96 -56.50
C LEU A 11 24.44 -8.86 -56.95
N PHE A 12 23.21 -9.21 -57.34
CA PHE A 12 22.19 -8.21 -57.67
C PHE A 12 21.74 -7.40 -56.46
N ALA A 13 21.62 -8.03 -55.28
CA ALA A 13 21.31 -7.32 -54.03
C ALA A 13 22.43 -6.35 -53.61
N LEU A 14 23.71 -6.75 -53.76
CA LEU A 14 24.87 -5.92 -53.42
C LEU A 14 25.01 -4.73 -54.38
N VAL A 15 24.85 -4.94 -55.68
CA VAL A 15 24.91 -3.88 -56.69
C VAL A 15 23.72 -2.91 -56.55
N GLY A 16 22.53 -3.41 -56.23
CA GLY A 16 21.37 -2.59 -55.86
C GLY A 16 21.63 -1.74 -54.61
N PHE A 17 22.24 -2.32 -53.57
CA PHE A 17 22.57 -1.60 -52.33
C PHE A 17 23.65 -0.52 -52.53
N ILE A 18 24.63 -0.76 -53.39
CA ILE A 18 25.70 0.20 -53.70
C ILE A 18 25.21 1.35 -54.60
N LEU A 19 24.30 1.07 -55.55
CA LEU A 19 23.71 2.11 -56.42
C LEU A 19 22.65 2.95 -55.71
N ILE A 20 21.81 2.36 -54.85
CA ILE A 20 20.82 3.10 -54.04
C ILE A 20 21.52 3.89 -52.91
N GLY A 21 22.59 3.34 -52.33
CA GLY A 21 23.38 4.02 -51.30
C GLY A 21 24.16 5.24 -51.79
N LYS A 22 24.39 5.41 -53.10
CA LYS A 22 25.09 6.57 -53.66
C LYS A 22 24.18 7.68 -54.19
N THR A 23 22.94 7.37 -54.60
CA THR A 23 22.02 8.38 -55.14
C THR A 23 21.11 9.02 -54.09
N THR A 24 21.10 8.50 -52.86
CA THR A 24 20.43 9.12 -51.69
C THR A 24 21.40 9.76 -50.70
N ALA A 25 22.62 10.04 -51.14
CA ALA A 25 23.54 10.98 -50.47
C ALA A 25 23.24 12.45 -50.84
N GLN A 26 22.04 12.73 -51.38
CA GLN A 26 21.48 14.08 -51.36
C GLN A 26 20.98 14.37 -49.94
N SER A 27 21.83 15.05 -49.18
CA SER A 27 21.49 15.96 -48.08
C SER A 27 20.07 15.79 -47.52
N ILE A 28 19.86 14.74 -46.72
CA ILE A 28 18.90 14.88 -45.62
C ILE A 28 19.60 15.82 -44.65
N GLN A 29 19.38 17.13 -44.84
CA GLN A 29 19.38 18.05 -43.71
C GLN A 29 18.31 17.50 -42.77
N THR A 30 18.72 16.58 -41.89
CA THR A 30 17.92 16.15 -40.77
C THR A 30 17.69 17.44 -39.99
N ASN A 31 16.45 17.94 -40.00
CA ASN A 31 16.03 19.00 -39.09
C ASN A 31 16.34 18.49 -37.68
N THR A 32 17.52 18.81 -37.16
CA THR A 32 18.04 18.39 -35.86
C THR A 32 17.09 18.77 -34.72
N SER A 33 16.17 19.70 -34.97
CA SER A 33 15.10 20.10 -34.06
C SER A 33 13.98 19.06 -33.86
N GLU A 34 13.63 18.24 -34.86
CA GLU A 34 12.46 17.35 -34.74
C GLU A 34 12.71 16.13 -33.85
N PRO A 35 13.78 15.33 -34.05
CA PRO A 35 14.11 14.22 -33.14
C PRO A 35 14.36 14.70 -31.71
N LEU A 36 14.94 15.90 -31.55
CA LEU A 36 15.18 16.52 -30.26
C LEU A 36 13.86 16.87 -29.53
N LYS A 37 12.91 17.51 -30.23
CA LYS A 37 11.58 17.83 -29.67
C LYS A 37 10.82 16.56 -29.25
N ILE A 38 10.89 15.50 -30.06
CA ILE A 38 10.26 14.21 -29.75
C ILE A 38 10.89 13.61 -28.49
N ALA A 39 12.21 13.49 -28.43
CA ALA A 39 12.91 12.94 -27.28
C ALA A 39 12.64 13.76 -26.00
N GLN A 40 12.59 15.09 -26.11
CA GLN A 40 12.28 15.98 -24.98
C GLN A 40 10.84 15.78 -24.48
N SER A 41 9.88 15.62 -25.40
CA SER A 41 8.48 15.34 -25.05
C SER A 41 8.34 14.04 -24.26
N TYR A 42 8.95 12.96 -24.74
CA TYR A 42 8.93 11.67 -24.02
C TYR A 42 9.65 11.75 -22.67
N TYR A 43 10.82 12.38 -22.61
CA TYR A 43 11.53 12.61 -21.34
C TYR A 43 10.65 13.36 -20.34
N ASN A 44 10.05 14.48 -20.75
CA ASN A 44 9.16 15.28 -19.90
C ASN A 44 7.93 14.48 -19.45
N LYS A 45 7.36 13.65 -20.33
CA LYS A 45 6.24 12.76 -20.00
C LYS A 45 6.61 11.78 -18.90
N TYR A 46 7.71 11.04 -19.04
CA TYR A 46 8.14 10.07 -18.02
C TYR A 46 8.60 10.75 -16.73
N LEU A 47 9.15 11.97 -16.82
CA LEU A 47 9.52 12.77 -15.65
C LEU A 47 8.27 13.18 -14.84
N ALA A 48 7.22 13.65 -15.52
CA ALA A 48 5.95 13.98 -14.89
C ALA A 48 5.26 12.74 -14.28
N GLN A 49 5.31 11.60 -14.98
CA GLN A 49 4.77 10.34 -14.47
C GLN A 49 5.50 9.85 -13.22
N ALA A 50 6.84 9.94 -13.18
CA ALA A 50 7.62 9.59 -11.99
C ALA A 50 7.26 10.49 -10.79
N ALA A 51 7.11 11.79 -11.01
CA ALA A 51 6.68 12.72 -9.97
C ALA A 51 5.26 12.40 -9.44
N ASP A 52 4.34 12.04 -10.32
CA ASP A 52 2.98 11.63 -9.93
C ASP A 52 2.99 10.35 -9.07
N PHE A 53 3.78 9.33 -9.43
CA PHE A 53 3.91 8.13 -8.60
C PHE A 53 4.45 8.46 -7.20
N LYS A 54 5.43 9.34 -7.09
CA LYS A 54 5.95 9.79 -5.80
C LYS A 54 4.88 10.46 -4.94
N MET A 55 4.04 11.32 -5.54
CA MET A 55 2.90 11.92 -4.85
C MET A 55 1.87 10.87 -4.40
N GLN A 56 1.58 9.88 -5.26
CA GLN A 56 0.67 8.79 -4.93
C GLN A 56 1.21 7.94 -3.77
N LEU A 57 2.51 7.63 -3.75
CA LEU A 57 3.15 6.87 -2.68
C LEU A 57 3.09 7.62 -1.35
N ALA A 58 3.41 8.92 -1.33
CA ALA A 58 3.32 9.75 -0.13
C ALA A 58 1.88 9.79 0.44
N LYS A 59 0.86 9.84 -0.45
CA LYS A 59 -0.54 9.76 -0.03
C LYS A 59 -0.87 8.40 0.59
N LEU A 60 -0.38 7.30 0.00
CA LEU A 60 -0.58 5.96 0.55
C LEU A 60 0.15 5.75 1.89
N ASP A 61 1.36 6.30 2.05
CA ASP A 61 2.08 6.28 3.33
C ASP A 61 1.29 6.99 4.42
N SER A 62 0.73 8.17 4.11
CA SER A 62 -0.13 8.90 5.04
C SER A 62 -1.38 8.08 5.41
N LEU A 63 -2.02 7.41 4.45
CA LEU A 63 -3.19 6.57 4.72
C LEU A 63 -2.81 5.37 5.61
N TYR A 64 -1.70 4.70 5.30
CA TYR A 64 -1.19 3.59 6.09
C TYR A 64 -0.89 4.02 7.54
N ALA A 65 -0.27 5.18 7.73
CA ALA A 65 0.03 5.73 9.06
C ALA A 65 -1.23 6.09 9.86
N VAL A 66 -2.30 6.55 9.19
CA VAL A 66 -3.61 6.78 9.84
C VAL A 66 -4.22 5.44 10.27
N GLU A 67 -4.27 4.45 9.38
CA GLU A 67 -4.86 3.15 9.68
C GLU A 67 -4.09 2.40 10.77
N ASN A 68 -2.76 2.50 10.79
CA ASN A 68 -1.95 1.93 11.86
C ASN A 68 -2.25 2.58 13.22
N ARG A 69 -2.45 3.91 13.28
CA ARG A 69 -2.88 4.58 14.51
C ARG A 69 -4.25 4.09 14.98
N ASN A 70 -5.19 3.91 14.05
CA ASN A 70 -6.51 3.33 14.35
C ASN A 70 -6.38 1.90 14.89
N TYR A 71 -5.53 1.07 14.30
CA TYR A 71 -5.25 -0.28 14.78
C TYR A 71 -4.71 -0.26 16.22
N GLN A 72 -3.71 0.58 16.51
CA GLN A 72 -3.12 0.69 17.85
C GLN A 72 -4.14 1.19 18.88
N SER A 73 -4.99 2.15 18.50
CA SER A 73 -6.08 2.64 19.35
C SER A 73 -7.05 1.50 19.72
N ASN A 74 -7.51 0.74 18.72
CA ASN A 74 -8.42 -0.38 18.95
C ASN A 74 -7.76 -1.53 19.74
N LEU A 75 -6.47 -1.81 19.51
CA LEU A 75 -5.71 -2.76 20.31
C LEU A 75 -5.69 -2.37 21.80
N ASN A 76 -5.52 -1.08 22.09
CA ASN A 76 -5.56 -0.58 23.46
C ASN A 76 -6.95 -0.69 24.08
N LEU A 77 -8.02 -0.39 23.32
CA LEU A 77 -9.40 -0.60 23.77
C LEU A 77 -9.67 -2.07 24.08
N TYR A 78 -9.26 -2.98 23.19
CA TYR A 78 -9.38 -4.42 23.40
C TYR A 78 -8.67 -4.87 24.69
N LYS A 79 -7.42 -4.45 24.90
CA LYS A 79 -6.64 -4.77 26.11
C LYS A 79 -7.32 -4.23 27.38
N LYS A 80 -7.82 -2.99 27.34
CA LYS A 80 -8.55 -2.39 28.46
C LYS A 80 -9.84 -3.15 28.78
N ALA A 81 -10.65 -3.46 27.77
CA ALA A 81 -11.88 -4.23 27.95
C ALA A 81 -11.62 -5.63 28.53
N LYS A 82 -10.58 -6.32 28.04
CA LYS A 82 -10.14 -7.62 28.58
C LYS A 82 -9.69 -7.52 30.04
N SER A 83 -8.95 -6.48 30.40
CA SER A 83 -8.52 -6.23 31.78
C SER A 83 -9.70 -5.92 32.71
N ALA A 84 -10.63 -5.07 32.25
CA ALA A 84 -11.85 -4.74 32.97
C ALA A 84 -12.68 -5.99 33.24
N PHE A 85 -12.83 -6.89 32.24
CA PHE A 85 -13.51 -8.16 32.41
C PHE A 85 -12.82 -9.07 33.45
N LYS A 86 -11.48 -9.13 33.46
CA LYS A 86 -10.72 -9.88 34.47
C LYS A 86 -10.98 -9.34 35.88
N SER A 87 -10.99 -8.02 36.03
CA SER A 87 -11.24 -7.35 37.31
C SER A 87 -12.68 -7.58 37.78
N LEU A 88 -13.65 -7.45 36.86
CA LEU A 88 -15.06 -7.76 37.11
C LEU A 88 -15.24 -9.20 37.61
N LYS A 89 -14.53 -10.17 37.02
CA LYS A 89 -14.58 -11.58 37.43
C LYS A 89 -14.03 -11.80 38.84
N LEU A 90 -13.00 -11.05 39.24
CA LEU A 90 -12.46 -11.11 40.60
C LEU A 90 -13.46 -10.52 41.61
N ASN A 91 -13.98 -9.33 41.31
CA ASN A 91 -14.95 -8.64 42.18
C ASN A 91 -16.24 -9.46 42.35
N TYR A 92 -16.72 -10.10 41.29
CA TYR A 92 -17.87 -11.00 41.36
C TYR A 92 -17.67 -12.16 42.33
N LYS A 93 -16.49 -12.79 42.32
CA LYS A 93 -16.17 -13.87 43.25
C LYS A 93 -16.12 -13.37 44.69
N SER A 94 -15.52 -12.21 44.94
CA SER A 94 -15.45 -11.64 46.29
C SER A 94 -16.81 -11.18 46.80
N GLU A 95 -17.66 -10.60 45.95
CA GLU A 95 -19.02 -10.18 46.32
C GLU A 95 -19.92 -11.38 46.63
N LEU A 96 -19.78 -12.50 45.92
CA LEU A 96 -20.59 -13.70 46.16
C LEU A 96 -20.24 -14.44 47.46
N ALA A 97 -18.96 -14.54 47.79
CA ALA A 97 -18.45 -15.36 48.89
C ALA A 97 -19.21 -15.21 50.24
N PRO A 98 -19.49 -14.00 50.75
CA PRO A 98 -20.22 -13.84 52.01
C PRO A 98 -21.67 -14.31 51.95
N HIS A 99 -22.32 -14.23 50.78
CA HIS A 99 -23.72 -14.59 50.62
C HIS A 99 -23.93 -16.08 50.32
N GLU A 100 -22.95 -16.75 49.70
CA GLU A 100 -23.05 -18.18 49.37
C GLU A 100 -23.25 -19.05 50.61
N LYS A 101 -22.49 -18.80 51.69
CA LYS A 101 -22.65 -19.52 52.96
C LYS A 101 -24.01 -19.22 53.60
N LEU A 102 -24.41 -17.95 53.59
CA LEU A 102 -25.67 -17.49 54.20
C LEU A 102 -26.91 -18.01 53.45
N SER A 103 -26.83 -18.21 52.14
CA SER A 103 -27.91 -18.75 51.31
C SER A 103 -28.34 -20.18 51.66
N LYS A 104 -27.48 -20.90 52.40
CA LYS A 104 -27.66 -22.26 52.90
C LYS A 104 -27.98 -22.30 54.42
N SER A 105 -28.16 -21.15 55.05
CA SER A 105 -28.49 -21.05 56.48
C SER A 105 -29.85 -21.71 56.78
N GLN A 106 -29.98 -22.28 57.98
CA GLN A 106 -31.27 -22.78 58.50
C GLN A 106 -32.25 -21.64 58.83
N ASN A 107 -31.74 -20.42 59.04
CA ASN A 107 -32.59 -19.24 59.20
C ASN A 107 -33.21 -18.84 57.85
N LYS A 108 -34.51 -19.10 57.67
CA LYS A 108 -35.26 -18.82 56.42
C LYS A 108 -35.13 -17.39 55.93
N LYS A 109 -35.16 -16.39 56.82
CA LYS A 109 -35.06 -14.98 56.45
C LYS A 109 -33.67 -14.68 55.89
N GLN A 110 -32.63 -15.07 56.63
CA GLN A 110 -31.23 -14.89 56.24
C GLN A 110 -30.90 -15.60 54.92
N ALA A 111 -31.40 -16.82 54.72
CA ALA A 111 -31.21 -17.56 53.48
C ALA A 111 -31.90 -16.89 52.28
N THR A 112 -33.10 -16.34 52.48
CA THR A 112 -33.86 -15.65 51.42
C THR A 112 -33.18 -14.34 51.02
N ASP A 113 -32.76 -13.53 52.00
CA ASP A 113 -32.07 -12.26 51.75
C ASP A 113 -30.70 -12.48 51.06
N ALA A 114 -29.98 -13.53 51.45
CA ALA A 114 -28.73 -13.92 50.78
C ALA A 114 -28.97 -14.38 49.33
N ARG A 115 -30.03 -15.16 49.05
CA ARG A 115 -30.39 -15.58 47.68
C ARG A 115 -30.76 -14.39 46.80
N LYS A 116 -31.54 -13.44 47.31
CA LYS A 116 -31.86 -12.19 46.59
C LYS A 116 -30.59 -11.40 46.26
N SER A 117 -29.69 -11.28 47.23
CA SER A 117 -28.41 -10.59 47.05
C SER A 117 -27.54 -11.27 45.98
N ILE A 118 -27.45 -12.60 46.00
CA ILE A 118 -26.74 -13.39 44.97
C ILE A 118 -27.31 -13.13 43.58
N GLU A 119 -28.63 -13.12 43.41
CA GLU A 119 -29.26 -12.88 42.10
C GLU A 119 -29.03 -11.44 41.59
N MET A 120 -29.03 -10.45 42.49
CA MET A 120 -28.64 -9.07 42.13
C MET A 120 -27.18 -8.99 41.70
N ILE A 121 -26.26 -9.64 42.43
CA ILE A 121 -24.82 -9.68 42.09
C ILE A 121 -24.61 -10.34 40.72
N LYS A 122 -25.25 -11.50 40.47
CA LYS A 122 -25.21 -12.19 39.17
C LYS A 122 -25.73 -11.32 38.03
N THR A 123 -26.85 -10.64 38.24
CA THR A 123 -27.45 -9.77 37.22
C THR A 123 -26.52 -8.62 36.87
N ARG A 124 -25.97 -7.92 37.88
CA ARG A 124 -24.99 -6.84 37.65
C ARG A 124 -23.73 -7.36 36.96
N PHE A 125 -23.20 -8.50 37.39
CA PHE A 125 -22.03 -9.12 36.76
C PHE A 125 -22.28 -9.45 35.29
N ARG A 126 -23.45 -10.04 34.96
CA ARG A 126 -23.82 -10.33 33.57
C ARG A 126 -23.93 -9.05 32.75
N ALA A 127 -24.63 -8.03 33.23
CA ALA A 127 -24.78 -6.76 32.52
C ALA A 127 -23.42 -6.10 32.21
N ASN A 128 -22.57 -5.97 33.23
CA ASN A 128 -21.23 -5.38 33.07
C ASN A 128 -20.30 -6.28 32.23
N GLY A 129 -20.45 -7.60 32.33
CA GLY A 129 -19.68 -8.58 31.57
C GLY A 129 -20.02 -8.56 30.09
N VAL A 130 -21.31 -8.39 29.74
CA VAL A 130 -21.79 -8.21 28.37
C VAL A 130 -21.21 -6.93 27.78
N GLN A 131 -21.29 -5.80 28.49
CA GLN A 131 -20.74 -4.53 28.02
C GLN A 131 -19.22 -4.61 27.74
N ALA A 132 -18.46 -5.22 28.64
CA ALA A 132 -17.01 -5.40 28.45
C ALA A 132 -16.69 -6.33 27.27
N ALA A 133 -17.48 -7.40 27.09
CA ALA A 133 -17.33 -8.33 25.97
C ALA A 133 -17.69 -7.67 24.63
N GLU A 134 -18.75 -6.87 24.58
CA GLU A 134 -19.17 -6.10 23.40
C GLU A 134 -18.08 -5.11 22.99
N ALA A 135 -17.54 -4.34 23.95
CA ALA A 135 -16.44 -3.41 23.68
C ALA A 135 -15.19 -4.12 23.13
N ALA A 136 -14.81 -5.27 23.70
CA ALA A 136 -13.69 -6.07 23.20
C ALA A 136 -13.97 -6.62 21.78
N ASN A 137 -15.17 -7.13 21.54
CA ASN A 137 -15.55 -7.67 20.24
C ASN A 137 -15.60 -6.57 19.16
N GLN A 138 -16.12 -5.40 19.47
CA GLN A 138 -16.14 -4.25 18.57
C GLN A 138 -14.71 -3.80 18.24
N ALA A 139 -13.86 -3.61 19.26
CA ALA A 139 -12.46 -3.25 19.05
C ALA A 139 -11.72 -4.28 18.20
N SER A 140 -11.96 -5.58 18.43
CA SER A 140 -11.37 -6.67 17.62
C SER A 140 -11.82 -6.61 16.15
N ARG A 141 -13.11 -6.38 15.89
CA ARG A 141 -13.62 -6.22 14.51
C ARG A 141 -12.99 -5.02 13.80
N GLU A 142 -12.84 -3.90 14.49
CA GLU A 142 -12.19 -2.71 13.95
C GLU A 142 -10.69 -2.93 13.71
N MET A 143 -10.00 -3.68 14.56
CA MET A 143 -8.61 -4.11 14.29
C MET A 143 -8.50 -4.92 13.00
N VAL A 144 -9.38 -5.92 12.79
CA VAL A 144 -9.36 -6.72 11.56
C VAL A 144 -9.68 -5.86 10.33
N ARG A 145 -10.61 -4.91 10.46
CA ARG A 145 -10.96 -3.98 9.38
C ARG A 145 -9.77 -3.07 9.02
N THR A 146 -9.13 -2.47 10.01
CA THR A 146 -7.97 -1.58 9.82
C THR A 146 -6.77 -2.34 9.24
N GLU A 147 -6.50 -3.56 9.71
CA GLU A 147 -5.47 -4.44 9.15
C GLU A 147 -5.71 -4.75 7.67
N ARG A 148 -6.95 -5.06 7.28
CA ARG A 148 -7.29 -5.24 5.85
C ARG A 148 -7.10 -3.97 5.02
N SER A 149 -7.39 -2.79 5.60
CA SER A 149 -7.18 -1.49 4.93
C SER A 149 -5.68 -1.22 4.73
N MET A 150 -4.86 -1.49 5.75
CA MET A 150 -3.40 -1.39 5.70
C MET A 150 -2.82 -2.35 4.65
N GLN A 151 -3.30 -3.59 4.59
CA GLN A 151 -2.86 -4.57 3.60
C GLN A 151 -3.16 -4.10 2.18
N LYS A 152 -4.39 -3.64 1.90
CA LYS A 152 -4.75 -3.07 0.58
C LYS A 152 -3.89 -1.88 0.20
N THR A 153 -3.59 -1.01 1.16
CA THR A 153 -2.71 0.15 0.96
C THR A 153 -1.30 -0.31 0.60
N SER A 154 -0.74 -1.27 1.35
CA SER A 154 0.57 -1.86 1.09
C SER A 154 0.65 -2.52 -0.29
N ASP A 155 -0.37 -3.27 -0.69
CA ASP A 155 -0.39 -3.92 -2.00
C ASP A 155 -0.46 -2.90 -3.14
N LYS A 156 -1.21 -1.81 -2.96
CA LYS A 156 -1.24 -0.71 -3.92
C LYS A 156 0.11 0.02 -4.00
N GLN A 157 0.80 0.21 -2.87
CA GLN A 157 2.16 0.77 -2.86
C GLN A 157 3.12 -0.11 -3.67
N LYS A 158 3.11 -1.43 -3.47
CA LYS A 158 3.95 -2.36 -4.24
C LYS A 158 3.71 -2.24 -5.75
N GLN A 159 2.45 -2.13 -6.16
CA GLN A 159 2.09 -1.94 -7.58
C GLN A 159 2.63 -0.61 -8.12
N ILE A 160 2.46 0.49 -7.39
CA ILE A 160 2.96 1.80 -7.80
C ILE A 160 4.49 1.82 -7.86
N ILE A 161 5.18 1.22 -6.88
CA ILE A 161 6.65 1.12 -6.89
C ILE A 161 7.13 0.36 -8.13
N ALA A 162 6.45 -0.72 -8.53
CA ALA A 162 6.80 -1.44 -9.75
C ALA A 162 6.62 -0.58 -11.01
N GLN A 163 5.53 0.20 -11.08
CA GLN A 163 5.25 1.12 -12.19
C GLN A 163 6.22 2.31 -12.23
N GLU A 164 6.58 2.85 -11.07
CA GLU A 164 7.58 3.90 -10.91
C GLU A 164 8.96 3.40 -11.40
N ASN A 165 9.38 2.22 -10.97
CA ASN A 165 10.65 1.63 -11.42
C ASN A 165 10.70 1.43 -12.94
N ALA A 166 9.61 0.94 -13.55
CA ALA A 166 9.51 0.83 -15.00
C ALA A 166 9.60 2.20 -15.69
N THR A 167 8.95 3.21 -15.12
CA THR A 167 8.96 4.60 -15.59
C THR A 167 10.35 5.23 -15.48
N LEU A 168 11.08 4.98 -14.40
CA LEU A 168 12.45 5.45 -14.20
C LEU A 168 13.43 4.83 -15.21
N ILE A 169 13.21 3.58 -15.62
CA ILE A 169 13.99 2.92 -16.68
C ILE A 169 13.78 3.64 -18.02
N GLU A 170 12.52 3.89 -18.41
CA GLU A 170 12.21 4.65 -19.64
C GLU A 170 12.74 6.08 -19.57
N LEU A 171 12.59 6.76 -18.42
CA LEU A 171 13.15 8.09 -18.21
C LEU A 171 14.66 8.11 -18.45
N LYS A 172 15.40 7.12 -17.91
CA LYS A 172 16.85 7.00 -18.11
C LYS A 172 17.22 6.74 -19.58
N LYS A 173 16.42 5.93 -20.28
CA LYS A 173 16.59 5.68 -21.72
C LYS A 173 16.43 6.96 -22.53
N TRP A 174 15.37 7.74 -22.29
CA TRP A 174 15.15 9.02 -22.97
C TRP A 174 16.18 10.08 -22.56
N GLU A 175 16.67 10.07 -21.32
CA GLU A 175 17.79 10.90 -20.87
C GLU A 175 19.06 10.60 -21.68
N GLN A 176 19.37 9.33 -21.93
CA GLN A 176 20.51 8.92 -22.76
C GLN A 176 20.34 9.32 -24.24
N ILE A 177 19.13 9.19 -24.79
CA ILE A 177 18.83 9.62 -26.16
C ILE A 177 19.02 11.14 -26.26
N LEU A 178 18.50 11.92 -25.31
CA LEU A 178 18.68 13.36 -25.27
C LEU A 178 20.15 13.78 -25.19
N LYS A 179 20.97 13.10 -24.38
CA LYS A 179 22.43 13.34 -24.31
C LYS A 179 23.15 13.05 -25.63
N LYS A 180 22.67 12.08 -26.42
CA LYS A 180 23.23 11.79 -27.74
C LYS A 180 22.78 12.81 -28.81
N LEU A 181 21.59 13.39 -28.63
CA LEU A 181 21.02 14.38 -29.54
C LEU A 181 21.48 15.82 -29.24
N LYS A 182 21.80 16.13 -27.98
CA LYS A 182 22.48 17.35 -27.54
C LYS A 182 23.90 17.01 -27.13
N VAL A 183 24.84 17.11 -28.07
CA VAL A 183 26.27 17.10 -27.77
C VAL A 183 26.53 18.28 -26.82
N ASP A 184 26.71 17.95 -25.53
CA ASP A 184 27.02 18.82 -24.38
C ASP A 184 26.02 19.94 -24.00
N GLU A 185 25.14 19.69 -23.01
CA GLU A 185 24.94 20.51 -21.79
C GLU A 185 23.67 20.17 -20.96
N HIS A 186 23.82 20.33 -19.63
CA HIS A 186 22.87 20.43 -18.50
C HIS A 186 21.44 19.85 -18.61
N PHE A 187 21.26 18.60 -18.13
CA PHE A 187 19.94 17.98 -17.81
C PHE A 187 19.78 17.57 -16.33
N SER A 188 20.82 17.75 -15.50
CA SER A 188 20.85 17.25 -14.12
C SER A 188 19.88 18.00 -13.18
N ASP A 189 19.70 19.30 -13.40
CA ASP A 189 19.05 20.17 -12.40
C ASP A 189 17.51 20.03 -12.35
N GLN A 190 16.86 19.71 -13.47
CA GLN A 190 15.40 19.58 -13.52
C GLN A 190 14.91 18.28 -12.87
N LYS A 191 15.65 17.19 -13.07
CA LYS A 191 15.41 15.88 -12.44
C LYS A 191 15.51 15.97 -10.91
N ASN A 192 16.55 16.64 -10.40
CA ASN A 192 16.78 16.80 -8.97
C ASN A 192 15.74 17.69 -8.27
N ARG A 193 15.08 18.61 -8.98
CA ARG A 193 14.00 19.45 -8.41
C ARG A 193 12.66 18.71 -8.32
N LEU A 194 12.35 17.85 -9.30
CA LEU A 194 11.05 17.19 -9.38
C LEU A 194 10.99 15.84 -8.66
N LEU A 195 12.15 15.21 -8.41
CA LEU A 195 12.24 13.90 -7.74
C LEU A 195 12.76 13.97 -6.29
N LYS A 196 13.08 15.15 -5.76
CA LYS A 196 13.33 15.37 -4.32
C LYS A 196 12.04 15.48 -3.52
#